data_AF-R5ZYD1-F1
#
_entry.id   AF-R5ZYD1-F1
#
_cell.length_a   1.000
_cell.length_b   1.000
_cell.length_c   1.000
_cell.angle_alpha   90.00
_cell.angle_beta   90.00
_cell.angle_gamma   90.00
#
_symmetry.space_group_name_H-M   'P 1'
#
loop_
_entity.id
_entity.type
_entity.pdbx_description
1 polymer ?
#
loop_
_entity_poly.entity_id
_entity_poly.type
_entity_poly.pdbx_seq_one_letter_code
_entity_poly.pdbx_strand_id
1 'polypeptide(L)'
;MKGMKTGGRKKGTPNKENPLKGFIKSHSLAYFEPKEVKCDDGKKRTLSHFDLDIQALAPDDRVNAELRLLEFHTPKMKAIDMDVNANVNVLTIEDKLRALCGKDEENDNDDDE
;
A
#
# COMPACT_ATOMS: atom_id res chain seq x y z
N MET A 1 1.59 -41.96 -3.49
CA MET A 1 0.80 -40.89 -4.13
C MET A 1 0.82 -39.66 -3.24
N LYS A 2 1.45 -38.59 -3.72
CA LYS A 2 1.70 -37.34 -2.98
C LYS A 2 0.39 -36.57 -2.85
N GLY A 3 0.01 -36.21 -1.62
CA GLY A 3 -1.29 -35.60 -1.29
C GLY A 3 -1.62 -34.39 -2.17
N MET A 4 -2.54 -34.57 -3.11
CA MET A 4 -3.12 -33.48 -3.88
C MET A 4 -4.07 -32.71 -2.96
N LYS A 5 -3.92 -31.38 -2.89
CA LYS A 5 -4.84 -30.51 -2.14
C LYS A 5 -6.21 -30.54 -2.84
N THR A 6 -7.08 -31.48 -2.48
CA THR A 6 -8.35 -31.79 -3.14
C THR A 6 -9.52 -30.87 -2.76
N GLY A 7 -9.29 -29.70 -2.15
CA GLY A 7 -10.42 -28.92 -1.61
C GLY A 7 -10.16 -27.44 -1.36
N GLY A 8 -9.22 -26.83 -2.09
CA GLY A 8 -8.96 -25.39 -1.98
C GLY A 8 -10.05 -24.53 -2.63
N ARG A 9 -10.12 -23.26 -2.23
CA ARG A 9 -10.98 -22.26 -2.88
C ARG A 9 -10.66 -22.21 -4.38
N LYS A 10 -11.65 -22.43 -5.26
CA LYS A 10 -11.43 -22.32 -6.71
C LYS A 10 -11.05 -20.87 -7.05
N LYS A 11 -9.97 -20.69 -7.80
CA LYS A 11 -9.56 -19.38 -8.29
C LYS A 11 -10.73 -18.78 -9.08
N GLY A 12 -11.17 -17.58 -8.69
CA GLY A 12 -12.30 -16.90 -9.32
C GLY A 12 -13.66 -17.11 -8.66
N THR A 13 -13.80 -17.94 -7.61
CA THR A 13 -15.04 -17.93 -6.82
C THR A 13 -15.13 -16.61 -6.03
N PRO A 14 -16.18 -15.79 -6.24
CA PRO A 14 -16.36 -14.56 -5.49
C PRO A 14 -16.32 -14.85 -4.00
N ASN A 15 -15.70 -13.94 -3.24
CA ASN A 15 -15.67 -14.11 -1.79
C ASN A 15 -17.10 -14.05 -1.26
N LYS A 16 -17.47 -14.95 -0.34
CA LYS A 16 -18.78 -14.86 0.30
C LYS A 16 -18.90 -13.50 0.98
N GLU A 17 -19.95 -12.75 0.66
CA GLU A 17 -20.23 -11.46 1.29
C GLU A 17 -20.29 -11.67 2.81
N ASN A 18 -19.42 -10.97 3.54
CA ASN A 18 -19.45 -11.01 5.00
C ASN A 18 -20.52 -10.01 5.46
N PRO A 19 -21.66 -10.46 6.01
CA PRO A 19 -22.76 -9.57 6.36
C PRO A 19 -22.33 -8.50 7.38
N LEU A 20 -21.39 -8.82 8.27
CA LEU A 20 -20.86 -7.87 9.24
C LEU A 20 -20.05 -6.76 8.56
N LYS A 21 -19.24 -7.09 7.54
CA LYS A 21 -18.49 -6.07 6.79
C LYS A 21 -19.42 -5.13 6.03
N GLY A 22 -20.51 -5.66 5.47
CA GLY A 22 -21.54 -4.85 4.82
C GLY A 22 -22.21 -3.88 5.79
N PHE A 23 -22.59 -4.37 6.98
CA PHE A 23 -23.18 -3.54 8.03
C PHE A 23 -22.24 -2.44 8.55
N ILE A 24 -20.98 -2.77 8.80
CA ILE A 24 -19.99 -1.77 9.24
C ILE A 24 -19.81 -0.70 8.15
N LYS A 25 -19.74 -1.12 6.88
CA LYS A 25 -19.62 -0.19 5.75
C LYS A 25 -20.83 0.73 5.66
N SER A 26 -22.04 0.21 5.71
CA SER A 26 -23.26 1.04 5.63
C SER A 26 -23.36 2.01 6.81
N HIS A 27 -23.04 1.56 8.02
CA HIS A 27 -23.03 2.42 9.20
C HIS A 27 -21.98 3.54 9.09
N SER A 28 -20.75 3.22 8.65
CA SER A 28 -19.72 4.22 8.44
C SER A 28 -20.11 5.24 7.38
N LEU A 29 -20.71 4.81 6.27
CA LEU A 29 -21.16 5.73 5.22
C LEU A 29 -22.26 6.65 5.72
N ALA A 30 -23.24 6.12 6.46
CA ALA A 30 -24.35 6.88 7.00
C ALA A 30 -23.92 7.93 8.05
N TYR A 31 -22.77 7.75 8.69
CA TYR A 31 -22.18 8.69 9.65
C TYR A 31 -21.61 9.94 8.96
N PHE A 32 -20.97 9.77 7.80
CA PHE A 32 -20.39 10.86 7.01
C PHE A 32 -21.35 11.46 5.97
N GLU A 33 -22.50 10.82 5.71
CA GLU A 33 -23.48 11.30 4.74
C GLU A 33 -24.16 12.60 5.24
N PRO A 34 -24.16 13.68 4.44
CA PRO A 34 -24.84 14.92 4.80
C PRO A 34 -26.35 14.74 4.85
N LYS A 35 -26.99 15.18 5.94
CA LYS A 35 -28.44 15.11 6.15
C LYS A 35 -28.98 16.46 6.58
N GLU A 36 -30.26 16.70 6.32
CA GLU A 36 -30.92 17.90 6.85
C GLU A 36 -31.10 17.78 8.36
N VAL A 37 -30.37 18.59 9.11
CA VAL A 37 -30.45 18.63 10.57
C VAL A 37 -30.95 20.01 11.01
N LYS A 38 -31.84 20.03 12.00
CA LYS A 38 -32.21 21.26 12.69
C LYS A 38 -31.14 21.57 13.73
N CYS A 39 -30.43 22.67 13.52
CA CYS A 39 -29.48 23.15 14.52
C CYS A 39 -30.21 23.90 15.65
N ASP A 40 -29.49 24.13 16.75
CA ASP A 40 -30.02 24.82 17.95
C ASP A 40 -30.52 26.24 17.64
N ASP A 41 -29.94 26.88 16.62
CA ASP A 41 -30.37 28.20 16.10
C ASP A 41 -31.74 28.15 15.38
N GLY A 42 -32.43 27.00 15.36
CA GLY A 42 -33.69 26.77 14.66
C GLY A 42 -33.59 26.70 13.13
N LYS A 43 -32.41 27.00 12.57
CA LYS A 43 -32.14 26.91 11.12
C LYS A 43 -31.84 25.47 10.72
N LYS A 44 -32.40 25.05 9.58
CA LYS A 44 -32.04 23.79 8.93
C LYS A 44 -30.74 23.97 8.18
N ARG A 45 -29.78 23.07 8.44
CA ARG A 45 -28.51 22.99 7.70
C ARG A 45 -28.30 21.55 7.25
N THR A 46 -27.62 21.38 6.13
CA THR A 46 -27.22 20.06 5.64
C THR A 46 -25.86 19.72 6.25
N LEU A 47 -25.85 18.87 7.26
CA LEU A 47 -24.67 18.48 8.04
C LEU A 47 -24.65 16.96 8.23
N SER A 48 -23.46 16.36 8.25
CA SER A 48 -23.30 14.96 8.63
C SER A 48 -23.25 14.80 10.16
N HIS A 49 -23.39 13.56 10.65
CA HIS A 49 -23.22 13.30 12.08
C HIS A 49 -21.79 13.60 12.54
N PHE A 50 -20.81 13.32 11.68
CA PHE A 50 -19.42 13.71 11.92
C PHE A 50 -19.27 15.23 12.14
N ASP A 51 -19.90 16.05 11.31
CA ASP A 51 -19.80 17.52 11.43
C ASP A 51 -20.37 18.02 12.76
N LEU A 52 -21.46 17.42 13.23
CA LEU A 52 -22.08 17.75 14.51
C LEU A 52 -21.17 17.38 15.69
N ASP A 53 -20.59 16.18 15.66
CA ASP A 53 -19.68 15.73 16.72
C ASP A 53 -18.44 16.62 16.78
N ILE A 54 -17.81 16.93 15.63
CA ILE A 54 -16.67 17.84 15.56
C ILE A 54 -17.02 19.25 16.09
N GLN A 55 -18.22 19.75 15.80
CA GLN A 55 -18.68 21.04 16.32
C GLN A 55 -18.93 21.02 17.83
N ALA A 56 -19.37 19.88 18.37
CA ALA A 56 -19.61 19.70 19.80
C ALA A 56 -18.32 19.55 20.63
N LEU A 57 -17.20 19.15 20.00
CA LEU A 57 -15.90 19.06 20.67
C LEU A 57 -15.37 20.45 21.07
N ALA A 58 -14.64 20.48 22.19
CA ALA A 58 -13.86 21.65 22.62
C ALA A 58 -12.79 22.00 21.57
N PRO A 59 -12.37 23.27 21.47
CA PRO A 59 -11.43 23.71 20.44
C PRO A 59 -10.12 22.89 20.41
N ASP A 60 -9.53 22.62 21.58
CA ASP A 60 -8.27 21.88 21.68
C ASP A 60 -8.42 20.42 21.21
N ASP A 61 -9.51 19.76 21.61
CA ASP A 61 -9.80 18.38 21.21
C ASP A 61 -10.12 18.27 19.72
N ARG A 62 -10.78 19.27 19.15
CA ARG A 62 -11.06 19.35 17.72
C ARG A 62 -9.77 19.38 16.89
N VAL A 63 -8.84 20.26 17.25
CA VAL A 63 -7.54 20.37 16.56
C VAL A 63 -6.78 19.04 16.65
N ASN A 64 -6.80 18.40 17.82
CA ASN A 64 -6.17 17.09 18.00
C ASN A 64 -6.83 15.98 17.16
N ALA A 65 -8.15 15.97 17.06
CA ALA A 65 -8.89 15.01 16.24
C ALA A 65 -8.58 15.19 14.74
N GLU A 66 -8.56 16.43 14.26
CA GLU A 66 -8.24 16.76 12.87
C GLU A 66 -6.79 16.39 12.51
N LEU A 67 -5.83 16.68 13.40
CA LEU A 67 -4.43 16.28 13.21
C LEU A 67 -4.29 14.77 13.07
N ARG A 68 -4.98 13.99 13.90
CA ARG A 68 -4.97 12.52 13.82
C ARG A 68 -5.60 12.02 12.53
N LEU A 69 -6.70 12.62 12.09
CA LEU A 69 -7.35 12.26 10.82
C LEU A 69 -6.40 12.53 9.64
N LEU A 70 -5.67 13.65 9.68
CA LEU A 70 -4.72 14.04 8.65
C LEU A 70 -3.61 13.00 8.46
N GLU A 71 -3.18 12.32 9.53
CA GLU A 71 -2.14 11.27 9.45
C GLU A 71 -2.52 10.08 8.57
N PHE A 72 -3.81 9.80 8.40
CA PHE A 72 -4.29 8.69 7.58
C PHE A 72 -4.38 9.06 6.09
N HIS A 73 -4.45 10.35 5.76
CA HIS A 73 -4.57 10.83 4.38
C HIS A 73 -3.27 11.42 3.83
N THR A 74 -2.42 11.95 4.71
CA THR A 74 -1.12 12.49 4.31
C THR A 74 -0.03 11.43 4.56
N PRO A 75 0.68 10.98 3.52
CA PRO A 75 1.84 10.13 3.70
C PRO A 75 2.85 10.85 4.59
N LYS A 76 3.14 10.29 5.76
CA LYS A 76 4.28 10.77 6.55
C LYS A 76 5.52 10.53 5.71
N MET A 77 6.27 11.60 5.41
CA MET A 77 7.58 11.55 4.79
C MET A 77 8.52 10.75 5.71
N LYS A 78 8.45 9.42 5.64
CA LYS A 78 9.52 8.57 6.14
C LYS A 78 10.64 8.74 5.13
N ALA A 79 11.72 9.40 5.52
CA ALA A 79 12.96 9.32 4.76
C ALA A 79 13.24 7.83 4.59
N ILE A 80 13.19 7.37 3.35
CA ILE A 80 13.67 6.04 3.01
C ILE A 80 15.17 6.19 3.19
N ASP A 81 15.71 5.68 4.30
CA ASP A 81 17.13 5.36 4.33
C ASP A 81 17.34 4.34 3.21
N MET A 82 17.79 4.83 2.05
CA MET A 82 18.21 3.98 0.95
C MET A 82 19.43 3.21 1.46
N ASP A 83 19.20 2.03 2.03
CA ASP A 83 20.24 1.04 2.16
C ASP A 83 20.59 0.58 0.74
N VAL A 84 21.55 1.27 0.14
CA VAL A 84 22.16 0.89 -1.14
C VAL A 84 23.00 -0.35 -0.87
N ASN A 85 22.35 -1.47 -0.59
CA ASN A 85 22.85 -2.78 -1.00
C ASN A 85 22.69 -2.87 -2.52
N ALA A 86 23.36 -1.96 -3.24
CA ALA A 86 23.79 -2.28 -4.58
C ALA A 86 24.65 -3.53 -4.38
N ASN A 87 24.22 -4.66 -4.92
CA ASN A 87 25.12 -5.75 -5.23
C ASN A 87 26.14 -5.20 -6.23
N VAL A 88 27.10 -4.44 -5.72
CA VAL A 88 28.31 -4.08 -6.42
C VAL A 88 29.02 -5.41 -6.52
N ASN A 89 28.75 -6.12 -7.61
CA ASN A 89 29.68 -7.13 -8.08
C ASN A 89 31.01 -6.38 -8.18
N VAL A 90 31.88 -6.59 -7.18
CA VAL A 90 33.21 -5.99 -7.12
C VAL A 90 33.97 -6.62 -8.27
N LEU A 91 33.84 -6.03 -9.46
CA LEU A 91 34.66 -6.39 -10.61
C LEU A 91 36.08 -6.01 -10.22
N THR A 92 36.90 -7.03 -10.00
CA THR A 92 38.29 -6.85 -9.64
C THR A 92 39.06 -6.37 -10.87
N ILE A 93 40.24 -5.78 -10.66
CA ILE A 93 41.12 -5.40 -11.76
C ILE A 93 41.44 -6.63 -12.63
N GLU A 94 41.50 -7.83 -12.04
CA GLU A 94 41.70 -9.09 -12.76
C GLU A 94 40.57 -9.40 -13.75
N ASP A 95 39.31 -9.14 -13.40
CA ASP A 95 38.17 -9.34 -14.30
C ASP A 95 38.25 -8.41 -15.52
N LYS A 96 38.65 -7.16 -15.26
CA LYS A 96 38.85 -6.15 -16.31
C LYS A 96 40.04 -6.49 -17.21
N LEU A 97 41.14 -7.00 -16.64
CA LEU A 97 42.31 -7.44 -17.38
C LEU A 97 42.00 -8.68 -18.24
N ARG A 98 41.24 -9.65 -17.72
CA ARG A 98 40.83 -10.85 -18.45
C ARG A 98 39.94 -10.53 -19.66
N ALA A 99 39.05 -9.55 -19.53
CA ALA A 99 38.22 -9.09 -20.64
C ALA A 99 39.03 -8.32 -21.72
N LEU A 100 40.10 -7.63 -21.31
CA LEU A 100 40.99 -6.91 -22.22
C LEU A 100 42.01 -7.82 -22.91
N CYS A 101 42.42 -8.91 -22.27
CA CYS A 101 43.36 -9.90 -22.82
C CYS A 101 42.68 -10.89 -23.77
N GLY A 102 41.71 -10.43 -24.58
CA GLY A 102 41.05 -11.11 -25.70
C GLY A 102 41.41 -12.59 -25.84
N LYS A 103 40.53 -13.46 -25.35
CA LYS A 103 40.68 -14.91 -25.54
C LYS A 103 40.23 -15.26 -26.96
N ASP A 104 40.98 -14.78 -27.94
CA ASP A 104 41.02 -15.29 -29.29
C ASP A 104 42.27 -16.18 -29.38
N GLU A 105 42.19 -17.36 -28.76
CA GLU A 105 42.94 -18.51 -29.29
C GLU A 105 41.95 -19.30 -30.14
N GLU A 106 41.76 -18.80 -31.36
CA GLU A 106 41.49 -19.64 -32.52
C GLU A 106 42.62 -20.68 -32.60
N ASN A 107 42.37 -21.89 -32.08
CA ASN A 107 43.10 -23.07 -32.53
C ASN A 107 42.31 -23.67 -33.69
N ASP A 108 42.42 -23.03 -34.85
CA ASP A 108 42.36 -23.75 -36.12
C ASP A 108 43.67 -24.53 -36.24
N ASN A 109 43.61 -25.83 -35.97
CA ASN A 109 44.52 -26.79 -36.56
C ASN A 109 43.64 -27.85 -37.24
N ASP A 110 43.41 -27.61 -38.53
CA ASP A 110 43.19 -28.67 -39.51
C ASP A 110 44.35 -29.66 -39.41
N ASP A 111 44.04 -30.94 -39.22
CA ASP A 111 44.87 -32.03 -39.74
C ASP A 111 43.95 -33.23 -40.03
N ASP A 112 43.92 -33.58 -41.32
CA ASP A 112 43.28 -34.72 -41.94
C ASP A 112 43.79 -36.07 -41.40
N GLU A 113 42.86 -36.98 -41.06
CA GLU A 113 42.93 -38.43 -41.42
C GLU A 113 41.56 -39.11 -41.33
#